data_AF-A0A178M5U0-F1
#
_entry.id   AF-A0A178M5U0-F1
#
_cell.length_a   1.000
_cell.length_b   1.000
_cell.length_c   1.000
_cell.angle_alpha   90.00
_cell.angle_beta   90.00
_cell.angle_gamma   90.00
#
_symmetry.space_group_name_H-M   'P 1'
#
loop_
_entity.id
_entity.type
_entity.pdbx_description
1 polymer ?
#
loop_
_entity_poly.entity_id
_entity_poly.type
_entity_poly.pdbx_seq_one_letter_code
_entity_poly.pdbx_strand_id
1 'polypeptide(L)'
;MPVQIANPQVVAKIERLSRMTGLGKTAAVEAALDRMLEDIGRDHPSPSPWARFDAVLAQLHRLSPRMDGFEAVEYDDAGLPR
;
A
#
# COMPACT_ATOMS: atom_id res chain seq x y z
N MET A 1 -1.23 13.31 24.65
CA MET A 1 -1.36 12.85 26.05
C MET A 1 -0.32 11.77 26.31
N PRO A 2 0.27 11.68 27.52
CA PRO A 2 1.27 10.66 27.83
C PRO A 2 0.61 9.26 27.85
N VAL A 3 1.21 8.31 27.15
CA VAL A 3 0.78 6.90 27.21
C VAL A 3 1.27 6.32 28.54
N GLN A 4 0.35 6.00 29.44
CA GLN A 4 0.68 5.36 30.72
C GLN A 4 0.71 3.83 30.53
N ILE A 5 1.89 3.25 30.63
CA ILE A 5 2.08 1.81 30.49
C ILE A 5 2.26 1.19 31.87
N ALA A 6 1.23 0.52 32.38
CA ALA A 6 1.26 -0.18 33.68
C ALA A 6 1.77 -1.63 33.59
N ASN A 7 1.91 -2.19 32.39
CA ASN A 7 2.31 -3.58 32.21
C ASN A 7 3.84 -3.73 32.43
N PRO A 8 4.29 -4.49 33.45
CA PRO A 8 5.71 -4.62 33.80
C PRO A 8 6.53 -5.29 32.69
N GLN A 9 5.92 -6.18 31.91
CA GLN A 9 6.61 -6.84 30.78
C GLN A 9 6.95 -5.85 29.68
N VAL A 10 6.09 -4.86 29.44
CA VAL A 10 6.33 -3.82 28.44
C VAL A 10 7.44 -2.87 28.93
N VAL A 11 7.43 -2.51 30.22
CA VAL A 11 8.49 -1.70 30.83
C VAL A 11 9.86 -2.39 30.70
N ALA A 12 9.94 -3.69 30.98
CA ALA A 12 11.18 -4.46 30.84
C ALA A 12 11.69 -4.49 29.38
N LYS A 13 10.79 -4.58 28.39
CA LYS A 13 11.15 -4.50 26.97
C LYS A 13 11.69 -3.12 26.60
N ILE A 14 11.06 -2.04 27.07
CA ILE A 14 11.51 -0.67 26.85
C ILE A 14 12.92 -0.46 27.43
N GLU A 15 13.16 -0.95 28.64
CA GLU A 15 14.48 -0.87 29.28
C GLU A 15 15.56 -1.65 28.54
N ARG A 16 15.22 -2.84 28.04
CA ARG A 16 16.14 -3.61 27.21
C ARG A 16 16.45 -2.87 25.90
N LEU A 17 15.43 -2.35 25.24
CA LEU A 17 15.59 -1.61 23.98
C LEU A 17 16.44 -0.36 24.17
N SER A 18 16.15 0.45 25.19
CA SER A 18 16.93 1.63 25.57
C SER A 18 18.41 1.30 25.82
N ARG A 19 18.72 0.18 26.50
CA ARG A 19 20.11 -0.27 26.70
C ARG A 19 20.80 -0.67 25.40
N MET A 20 20.09 -1.31 24.49
CA MET A 20 20.66 -1.76 23.22
C MET A 20 20.91 -0.61 22.24
N THR A 21 20.06 0.42 22.26
CA THR A 21 20.17 1.57 21.34
C THR A 21 20.95 2.75 21.92
N GLY A 22 21.19 2.75 23.23
CA GLY A 22 21.80 3.90 23.93
C GLY A 22 20.87 5.11 24.05
N LEU A 23 19.62 4.99 23.62
CA LEU A 23 18.62 6.06 23.68
C LEU A 23 17.89 6.06 25.02
N GLY A 24 17.36 7.22 25.42
CA GLY A 24 16.42 7.30 26.54
C GLY A 24 15.14 6.50 26.28
N LYS A 25 14.44 6.07 27.33
CA LYS A 25 13.24 5.20 27.23
C LYS A 25 12.20 5.71 26.23
N THR A 26 11.88 7.01 26.26
CA THR A 26 10.91 7.62 25.33
C THR A 26 11.42 7.61 23.89
N ALA A 27 12.65 8.06 23.66
CA ALA A 27 13.25 8.10 22.32
C ALA A 27 13.43 6.70 21.72
N ALA A 28 13.74 5.70 22.56
CA ALA A 28 13.83 4.31 22.14
C ALA A 28 12.47 3.76 21.68
N VAL A 29 11.38 4.12 22.37
CA VAL A 29 10.01 3.72 21.99
C VAL A 29 9.55 4.44 20.72
N GLU A 30 9.84 5.74 20.61
CA GLU A 30 9.53 6.54 19.42
C GLU A 30 10.20 5.96 18.17
N ALA A 31 11.51 5.75 18.21
CA ALA A 31 12.25 5.17 17.10
C ALA A 31 11.76 3.76 16.71
N ALA A 32 11.37 2.94 17.70
CA ALA A 32 10.82 1.62 17.42
C ALA A 32 9.41 1.67 16.83
N LEU A 33 8.59 2.64 17.23
CA LEU A 33 7.25 2.84 16.68
C LEU A 33 7.33 3.37 15.26
N ASP A 34 8.19 4.35 14.99
CA ASP A 34 8.43 4.87 13.64
C ASP A 34 8.86 3.75 12.70
N ARG A 35 9.80 2.92 13.14
CA ARG A 35 10.24 1.77 12.35
C ARG A 35 9.10 0.78 12.08
N MET A 36 8.27 0.49 13.07
CA MET A 36 7.13 -0.40 12.92
C MET A 36 6.08 0.18 11.95
N LEU A 37 5.83 1.48 12.00
CA LEU A 37 4.91 2.16 11.08
C LEU A 37 5.44 2.17 9.65
N GLU A 38 6.75 2.37 9.44
CA GLU A 38 7.37 2.21 8.12
C GLU A 38 7.24 0.78 7.60
N ASP A 39 7.47 -0.22 8.45
CA ASP A 39 7.42 -1.63 8.05
C ASP A 39 5.97 -2.03 7.72
N ILE A 40 4.98 -1.60 8.52
CA ILE A 40 3.55 -1.78 8.20
C ILE A 40 3.18 -1.02 6.91
N GLY A 41 3.69 0.20 6.71
CA GLY A 41 3.44 0.98 5.50
C GLY A 41 4.07 0.39 4.24
N ARG A 42 5.12 -0.42 4.38
CA ARG A 42 5.72 -1.22 3.30
C ARG A 42 4.92 -2.50 3.02
N ASP A 43 4.42 -3.16 4.06
CA ASP A 43 3.69 -4.43 3.97
C ASP A 43 2.20 -4.25 3.65
N HIS A 44 1.62 -3.08 3.92
CA HIS A 44 0.37 -2.67 3.30
C HIS A 44 0.68 -2.15 1.91
N PRO A 45 0.25 -2.85 0.84
CA PRO A 45 0.34 -2.28 -0.48
C PRO A 45 -0.51 -1.01 -0.48
N SER A 46 0.15 0.15 -0.51
CA SER A 46 -0.33 1.26 -1.32
C SER A 46 -0.92 0.62 -2.58
N PRO A 47 -2.23 0.82 -2.89
CA PRO A 47 -2.90 0.03 -3.91
C PRO A 47 -2.03 0.09 -5.15
N SER A 48 -1.51 -1.09 -5.51
CA SER A 48 -0.59 -1.25 -6.62
C SER A 48 -1.10 -0.42 -7.79
N PRO A 49 -0.25 0.25 -8.58
CA PRO A 49 -0.69 0.89 -9.81
C PRO A 49 -1.59 -0.05 -10.63
N TRP A 50 -1.29 -1.35 -10.58
CA TRP A 50 -2.05 -2.42 -11.20
C TRP A 50 -3.36 -2.76 -10.51
N ALA A 51 -3.50 -2.57 -9.20
CA ALA A 51 -4.80 -2.74 -8.53
C ALA A 51 -5.85 -1.76 -9.09
N ARG A 52 -5.43 -0.56 -9.50
CA ARG A 52 -6.30 0.37 -10.25
C ARG A 52 -6.59 -0.14 -11.67
N PHE A 53 -5.61 -0.71 -12.36
CA PHE A 53 -5.82 -1.33 -13.67
C PHE A 53 -6.80 -2.53 -13.59
N ASP A 54 -6.64 -3.41 -12.60
CA ASP A 54 -7.51 -4.56 -12.38
C ASP A 54 -8.95 -4.13 -12.09
N ALA A 55 -9.14 -3.05 -11.32
CA ALA A 55 -10.47 -2.49 -11.07
C ALA A 55 -11.13 -1.94 -12.36
N VAL A 56 -10.35 -1.27 -13.23
CA VAL A 56 -10.83 -0.78 -14.53
C VAL A 56 -11.17 -1.95 -15.46
N LEU A 57 -10.32 -2.98 -15.53
CA LEU A 57 -10.59 -4.19 -16.31
C LEU A 57 -11.85 -4.91 -15.82
N ALA A 58 -12.01 -5.04 -14.51
CA ALA A 58 -13.20 -5.65 -13.90
C ALA A 58 -14.48 -4.86 -14.24
N GLN A 59 -14.40 -3.53 -14.39
CA GLN A 59 -15.53 -2.71 -14.81
C GLN A 59 -15.84 -2.90 -16.31
N LEU A 60 -14.82 -2.97 -17.17
CA LEU A 60 -14.99 -3.25 -18.60
C LEU A 60 -15.66 -4.61 -18.84
N HIS A 61 -15.27 -5.64 -18.08
CA HIS A 61 -15.89 -6.97 -18.18
C HIS A 61 -17.37 -7.01 -17.79
N ARG A 62 -17.88 -5.99 -17.09
CA ARG A 62 -19.30 -5.87 -16.74
C ARG A 62 -20.13 -5.16 -17.80
N LEU A 63 -19.49 -4.55 -18.80
CA LEU A 63 -20.21 -3.90 -19.89
C LEU A 63 -20.84 -4.97 -20.78
N SER A 64 -22.16 -4.86 -21.01
CA SER A 64 -22.84 -5.69 -21.98
C SER A 64 -22.28 -5.43 -23.38
N PRO A 65 -22.03 -6.48 -24.19
CA PRO A 65 -21.62 -6.29 -25.58
C PRO A 65 -22.59 -5.39 -26.32
N ARG A 66 -22.05 -4.36 -26.97
CA ARG A 66 -22.82 -3.46 -27.81
C ARG A 66 -22.92 -4.05 -29.21
N MET A 67 -24.15 -4.36 -29.62
CA MET A 67 -24.43 -4.89 -30.97
C MET A 67 -24.24 -3.84 -32.07
N ASP A 68 -24.18 -2.56 -31.70
CA ASP A 68 -23.97 -1.38 -32.55
C ASP A 68 -22.53 -0.86 -32.53
N GLY A 69 -21.62 -1.53 -31.80
CA GLY A 69 -20.31 -0.96 -31.42
C GLY A 69 -19.17 -1.18 -32.40
N PHE A 70 -19.40 -1.84 -33.54
CA PHE A 70 -18.34 -2.14 -34.50
C PHE A 70 -18.64 -1.50 -35.85
N GLU A 71 -18.08 -0.32 -36.05
CA GLU A 71 -17.89 0.26 -37.38
C GLU A 71 -16.48 -0.16 -37.83
N ALA A 72 -16.41 -1.10 -38.77
CA ALA A 72 -15.13 -1.58 -39.29
C ALA A 72 -14.46 -0.45 -40.05
N VAL A 73 -13.32 0.04 -39.56
CA VAL A 73 -12.46 0.94 -40.32
C VAL A 73 -11.88 0.14 -41.48
N GLU A 74 -12.12 0.57 -42.72
CA GLU A 74 -11.46 -0.02 -43.88
C GLU A 74 -9.99 0.41 -43.87
N TYR A 75 -9.08 -0.55 -43.97
CA TYR A 75 -7.66 -0.28 -44.10
C TYR A 75 -7.24 -0.45 -45.56
N ASP A 76 -6.32 0.38 -46.03
CA ASP A 76 -5.68 0.20 -47.32
C ASP A 76 -4.60 -0.90 -47.30
N ASP A 77 -4.01 -1.17 -48.47
CA ASP A 77 -2.96 -2.19 -48.62
C ASP A 77 -1.67 -1.85 -47.86
N ALA A 78 -1.52 -0.61 -47.37
CA ALA A 78 -0.42 -0.16 -46.52
C ALA A 78 -0.75 -0.23 -45.02
N GLY A 79 -1.97 -0.64 -44.66
CA GLY A 79 -2.43 -0.77 -43.28
C GLY A 79 -2.84 0.55 -42.63
N LEU A 80 -3.18 1.58 -43.42
CA LEU A 80 -3.68 2.85 -42.92
C LEU A 80 -5.21 2.92 -43.02
N PRO A 81 -5.91 3.56 -42.06
CA PRO A 81 -7.33 3.87 -42.18
C PRO A 81 -7.61 4.64 -43.47
N ARG A 82 -8.62 4.23 -44.24
CA ARG A 82 -9.17 5.01 -45.36
C ARG A 82 -10.02 6.19 -44.88
#